data_AF-A0A7C7E3A8-F1
#
_entry.id   AF-A0A7C7E3A8-F1
#
_cell.length_a   1.000
_cell.length_b   1.000
_cell.length_c   1.000
_cell.angle_alpha   90.00
_cell.angle_beta   90.00
_cell.angle_gamma   90.00
#
_symmetry.space_group_name_H-M   'P 1'
#
loop_
_entity.id
_entity.type
_entity.pdbx_description
1 polymer ?
#
loop_
_entity_poly.entity_id
_entity_poly.type
_entity_poly.pdbx_seq_one_letter_code
_entity_poly.pdbx_strand_id
1 'polypeptide(L)'
;KRLKEWLDFVQRRIAFHGLPARVCWMNYQERSTFGNIINEMVKLKELSAPIAITRDHMDAAAVASPFRETENIKDGSDAIADWPVLNVLLNCSSGASLVGLYHGGGVGIGYSIHSGMTVIADGTKEAKERLELVLKADPALGVIRYADAGYKTAQNIIKTPTFPAKTVE
;
A
#
# COMPACT_ATOMS: atom_id res chain seq x y z
N LYS A 1 5.55 19.24 5.73
CA LYS A 1 6.88 19.81 5.43
C LYS A 1 7.78 18.81 4.68
N ARG A 2 8.13 17.65 5.27
CA ARG A 2 9.01 16.64 4.63
C ARG A 2 8.50 16.10 3.28
N LEU A 3 7.21 15.79 3.15
CA LEU A 3 6.64 15.31 1.88
C LEU A 3 6.83 16.32 0.74
N LYS A 4 6.64 17.62 1.02
CA LYS A 4 6.86 18.69 0.03
C LYS A 4 8.33 18.76 -0.37
N GLU A 5 9.25 18.73 0.59
CA GLU A 5 10.70 18.73 0.32
C GLU A 5 11.12 17.51 -0.53
N TRP A 6 10.54 16.34 -0.26
CA TRP A 6 10.72 15.14 -1.09
C TRP A 6 10.26 15.38 -2.53
N LEU A 7 9.03 15.86 -2.72
CA LEU A 7 8.45 16.15 -4.04
C LEU A 7 9.30 17.16 -4.81
N ASP A 8 9.70 18.27 -4.17
CA ASP A 8 10.54 19.31 -4.76
C ASP A 8 11.93 18.76 -5.15
N PHE A 9 12.48 17.83 -4.37
CA PHE A 9 13.75 17.18 -4.67
C PHE A 9 13.63 16.26 -5.89
N VAL A 10 12.68 15.32 -5.88
CA VAL A 10 12.56 14.32 -6.95
C VAL A 10 12.11 14.94 -8.27
N GLN A 11 11.29 15.99 -8.24
CA GLN A 11 10.89 16.72 -9.45
C GLN A 11 12.08 17.38 -10.15
N ARG A 12 13.08 17.85 -9.38
CA ARG A 12 14.28 18.51 -9.92
C ARG A 12 15.40 17.56 -10.31
N ARG A 13 15.44 16.36 -9.72
CA ARG A 13 16.60 15.46 -9.79
C ARG A 13 16.37 14.17 -10.56
N ILE A 14 15.12 13.71 -10.67
CA ILE A 14 14.80 12.39 -11.22
C ILE A 14 14.02 12.55 -12.52
N ALA A 15 14.63 12.12 -13.61
CA ALA A 15 13.98 12.02 -14.91
C ALA A 15 12.97 10.87 -14.92
N PHE A 16 11.92 11.00 -15.73
CA PHE A 16 10.97 9.92 -15.95
C PHE A 16 11.57 8.85 -16.87
N HIS A 17 11.24 7.59 -16.60
CA HIS A 17 11.56 6.45 -17.46
C HIS A 17 10.26 5.73 -17.81
N GLY A 18 9.90 5.68 -19.10
CA GLY A 18 8.61 5.16 -19.54
C GLY A 18 7.44 6.10 -19.20
N LEU A 19 6.32 5.54 -18.72
CA LEU A 19 5.20 6.33 -18.24
C LEU A 19 5.64 7.18 -17.03
N PRO A 20 5.36 8.50 -17.00
CA PRO A 20 5.67 9.33 -15.85
C PRO A 20 5.05 8.78 -14.57
N ALA A 21 5.89 8.50 -13.56
CA ALA A 21 5.49 7.91 -12.29
C ALA A 21 6.11 8.66 -11.12
N ARG A 22 5.49 8.56 -9.94
CA ARG A 22 5.97 9.20 -8.71
C ARG A 22 5.79 8.27 -7.52
N VAL A 23 6.85 8.12 -6.73
CA VAL A 23 6.82 7.42 -5.44
C VAL A 23 6.64 8.43 -4.32
N CYS A 24 5.67 8.20 -3.45
CA CYS A 24 5.48 8.95 -2.21
C CYS A 24 5.13 7.99 -1.09
N TRP A 25 5.86 8.07 0.02
CA TRP A 25 5.53 7.30 1.20
C TRP A 25 4.37 7.99 1.93
N MET A 26 3.25 7.28 2.03
CA MET A 26 2.03 7.74 2.67
C MET A 26 1.61 6.74 3.74
N ASN A 27 1.18 7.26 4.88
CA ASN A 27 0.68 6.44 5.98
C ASN A 27 -0.74 5.90 5.68
N TYR A 28 -1.24 5.01 6.54
CA TYR A 28 -2.53 4.34 6.33
C TYR A 28 -3.73 5.30 6.21
N GLN A 29 -3.66 6.51 6.79
CA GLN A 29 -4.72 7.53 6.73
C GLN A 29 -4.71 8.31 5.41
N GLU A 30 -3.56 8.40 4.77
CA GLU A 30 -3.33 9.27 3.61
C GLU A 30 -3.67 8.57 2.29
N ARG A 31 -3.41 7.26 2.18
CA ARG A 31 -3.48 6.54 0.89
C ARG A 31 -4.87 6.62 0.25
N SER A 32 -5.95 6.33 0.99
CA SER A 32 -7.32 6.36 0.47
C SER A 32 -7.75 7.78 0.06
N THR A 33 -7.47 8.78 0.89
CA THR A 33 -7.75 10.19 0.59
C THR A 33 -7.03 10.63 -0.68
N PHE A 34 -5.76 10.29 -0.82
CA PHE A 34 -4.98 10.63 -2.01
C PHE A 34 -5.49 9.94 -3.28
N GLY A 35 -5.86 8.65 -3.20
CA GLY A 35 -6.47 7.93 -4.31
C GLY A 35 -7.78 8.56 -4.77
N ASN A 36 -8.63 9.00 -3.83
CA ASN A 36 -9.87 9.70 -4.14
C ASN A 36 -9.64 11.06 -4.82
N ILE A 37 -8.65 11.83 -4.37
CA ILE A 37 -8.27 13.09 -5.00
C ILE A 37 -7.83 12.84 -6.45
N ILE A 38 -6.97 11.84 -6.70
CA ILE A 38 -6.55 11.48 -8.06
C ILE A 38 -7.76 11.10 -8.92
N ASN A 39 -8.67 10.29 -8.40
CA ASN A 39 -9.85 9.87 -9.15
C ASN A 39 -10.74 11.06 -9.54
N GLU A 40 -10.96 12.01 -8.62
CA GLU A 40 -11.71 13.23 -8.93
C GLU A 40 -10.98 14.09 -9.96
N MET A 41 -9.65 14.22 -9.90
CA MET A 41 -8.87 14.94 -10.91
C MET A 41 -8.97 14.30 -12.30
N VAL A 42 -9.03 12.97 -12.40
CA VAL A 42 -9.28 12.26 -13.68
C VAL A 42 -10.68 12.55 -14.19
N LYS A 43 -11.69 12.48 -13.32
CA LYS A 43 -13.09 12.79 -13.64
C LYS A 43 -13.27 14.23 -14.14
N LEU A 44 -12.60 15.19 -13.51
CA LEU A 44 -12.60 16.61 -13.87
C LEU A 44 -11.71 16.92 -15.08
N LYS A 45 -11.00 15.93 -15.63
CA LYS A 45 -10.04 16.07 -16.74
C LYS A 45 -8.86 17.00 -16.44
N GLU A 46 -8.56 17.25 -15.15
CA GLU A 46 -7.31 17.87 -14.72
C GLU A 46 -6.12 16.93 -14.99
N LEU A 47 -6.36 15.63 -14.85
CA LEU A 47 -5.48 14.58 -15.35
C LEU A 47 -6.04 14.04 -16.67
N SER A 48 -5.18 13.96 -17.69
CA SER A 48 -5.60 13.65 -19.07
C SER A 48 -5.98 12.19 -19.31
N ALA A 49 -5.68 11.29 -18.37
CA ALA A 49 -5.92 9.85 -18.50
C ALA A 49 -6.03 9.17 -17.13
N PRO A 50 -6.58 7.95 -17.05
CA PRO A 50 -6.59 7.14 -15.82
C PRO A 50 -5.20 6.93 -15.23
N ILE A 51 -5.13 6.83 -13.91
CA ILE A 51 -3.89 6.65 -13.15
C ILE A 51 -3.88 5.30 -12.46
N ALA A 52 -2.79 4.55 -12.64
CA ALA A 52 -2.52 3.35 -11.86
C ALA A 52 -1.88 3.72 -10.52
N ILE A 53 -2.48 3.25 -9.42
CA ILE A 53 -1.93 3.40 -8.07
C ILE A 53 -1.46 2.02 -7.62
N THR A 54 -0.17 1.92 -7.31
CA THR A 54 0.49 0.67 -6.94
C THR A 54 1.62 0.94 -5.94
N ARG A 55 2.28 -0.12 -5.50
CA ARG A 55 3.44 -0.11 -4.61
C ARG A 55 4.35 -1.29 -4.93
N ASP A 56 5.58 -1.23 -4.43
CA ASP A 56 6.42 -2.41 -4.34
C ASP A 56 5.75 -3.47 -3.41
N HIS A 57 6.19 -4.71 -3.51
CA HIS A 57 5.79 -5.81 -2.64
C HIS A 57 6.43 -5.68 -1.25
N MET A 58 7.47 -4.86 -1.12
CA MET A 58 8.05 -4.42 0.16
C MET A 58 7.11 -3.43 0.87
N ASP A 59 6.05 -3.95 1.50
CA ASP A 59 5.12 -3.17 2.34
C ASP A 59 4.65 -3.99 3.55
N ALA A 60 4.13 -3.31 4.58
CA ALA A 60 4.05 -3.83 5.95
C ALA A 60 3.39 -5.20 6.15
N ALA A 61 2.35 -5.56 5.37
CA ALA A 61 1.75 -6.90 5.38
C ALA A 61 1.92 -7.65 4.04
N ALA A 62 2.62 -7.05 3.09
CA ALA A 62 2.74 -7.56 1.74
C ALA A 62 3.94 -8.50 1.56
N VAL A 63 4.72 -8.77 2.60
CA VAL A 63 5.91 -9.62 2.50
C VAL A 63 6.18 -10.37 3.80
N ALA A 64 6.58 -11.62 3.66
CA ALA A 64 7.32 -12.40 4.64
C ALA A 64 8.70 -12.72 4.03
N SER A 65 9.75 -12.16 4.62
CA SER A 65 11.14 -12.36 4.21
C SER A 65 12.06 -12.28 5.45
N PRO A 66 12.40 -13.43 6.08
CA PRO A 66 13.16 -13.50 7.33
C PRO A 66 14.57 -12.92 7.27
N PHE A 67 15.10 -12.66 6.09
CA PHE A 67 16.44 -12.11 5.86
C PHE A 67 16.41 -10.66 5.37
N ARG A 68 15.24 -10.01 5.45
CA ARG A 68 15.03 -8.63 5.01
C ARG A 68 13.86 -7.97 5.74
N GLU A 69 12.66 -7.90 5.16
CA GLU A 69 11.54 -7.10 5.71
C GLU A 69 10.97 -7.62 7.02
N THR A 70 11.02 -8.94 7.23
CA THR A 70 10.53 -9.58 8.45
C THR A 70 11.65 -10.23 9.24
N GLU A 71 12.88 -9.73 9.08
CA GLU A 71 14.01 -10.12 9.91
C GLU A 71 13.82 -9.59 11.34
N ASN A 72 13.99 -10.46 12.33
CA ASN A 72 13.94 -10.16 13.76
C ASN A 72 12.61 -9.49 14.18
N ILE A 73 11.48 -10.05 13.76
CA ILE A 73 10.19 -9.61 14.28
C ILE A 73 10.16 -9.89 15.79
N LYS A 74 9.63 -8.95 16.56
CA LYS A 74 9.69 -8.94 18.02
C LYS A 74 9.24 -10.24 18.70
N ASP A 75 8.26 -10.95 18.14
CA ASP A 75 7.71 -12.20 18.67
C ASP A 75 8.30 -13.46 18.00
N GLY A 76 9.25 -13.30 17.07
CA GLY A 76 9.87 -14.39 16.30
C GLY A 76 9.03 -14.89 15.12
N SER A 77 7.98 -14.17 14.72
CA SER A 77 7.10 -14.54 13.59
C SER A 77 7.69 -14.28 12.19
N ASP A 78 9.01 -14.19 12.09
CA ASP A 78 9.77 -13.80 10.89
C ASP A 78 9.33 -14.54 9.62
N ALA A 79 9.13 -15.85 9.72
CA ALA A 79 8.82 -16.74 8.60
C ALA A 79 7.31 -16.97 8.35
N ILE A 80 6.41 -16.32 9.09
CA ILE A 80 4.96 -16.49 8.90
C ILE A 80 4.52 -15.81 7.60
N ALA A 81 4.21 -16.63 6.59
CA ALA A 81 3.79 -16.21 5.26
C ALA A 81 2.27 -16.05 5.09
N ASP A 82 1.48 -16.22 6.15
CA ASP A 82 0.02 -16.02 6.10
C ASP A 82 -0.34 -14.58 5.76
N TRP A 83 0.45 -13.60 6.23
CA TRP A 83 0.20 -12.17 6.02
C TRP A 83 0.18 -11.74 4.55
N PRO A 84 1.21 -12.02 3.71
CA PRO A 84 1.14 -11.70 2.28
C PRO A 84 0.04 -12.48 1.55
N VAL A 85 -0.33 -13.69 1.99
CA VAL A 85 -1.47 -14.43 1.42
C VAL A 85 -2.79 -13.75 1.77
N LEU A 86 -2.99 -13.36 3.02
CA LEU A 86 -4.14 -12.56 3.45
C LEU A 86 -4.19 -11.21 2.74
N ASN A 87 -3.05 -10.59 2.47
CA ASN A 87 -2.97 -9.35 1.71
C ASN A 87 -3.50 -9.53 0.27
N VAL A 88 -3.18 -10.65 -0.39
CA VAL A 88 -3.76 -10.99 -1.71
C VAL A 88 -5.27 -11.13 -1.61
N LEU A 89 -5.75 -11.98 -0.69
CA LEU A 89 -7.18 -12.24 -0.53
C LEU A 89 -7.95 -10.97 -0.23
N LEU A 90 -7.45 -10.15 0.69
CA LEU A 90 -8.08 -8.90 1.09
C LEU A 90 -8.10 -7.88 -0.05
N ASN A 91 -7.01 -7.74 -0.81
CA ASN A 91 -6.98 -6.82 -1.95
C ASN A 91 -7.88 -7.29 -3.10
N CYS A 92 -7.96 -8.60 -3.36
CA CYS A 92 -8.92 -9.17 -4.31
C CYS A 92 -10.36 -8.85 -3.88
N SER A 93 -10.72 -9.12 -2.62
CA SER A 93 -12.06 -8.85 -2.10
C SER A 93 -12.39 -7.36 -1.98
N SER A 94 -11.38 -6.50 -1.80
CA SER A 94 -11.55 -5.04 -1.77
C SER A 94 -11.68 -4.43 -3.17
N GLY A 95 -11.43 -5.21 -4.23
CA GLY A 95 -11.58 -4.79 -5.60
C GLY A 95 -10.33 -4.13 -6.19
N ALA A 96 -9.11 -4.57 -5.88
CA ALA A 96 -7.94 -4.15 -6.65
C ALA A 96 -8.05 -4.57 -8.13
N SER A 97 -7.43 -3.83 -9.05
CA SER A 97 -7.49 -4.11 -10.50
C SER A 97 -6.54 -5.22 -10.93
N LEU A 98 -5.42 -5.35 -10.24
CA LEU A 98 -4.46 -6.44 -10.39
C LEU A 98 -3.93 -6.81 -9.01
N VAL A 99 -3.88 -8.11 -8.71
CA VAL A 99 -3.31 -8.66 -7.49
C VAL A 99 -2.44 -9.85 -7.86
N GLY A 100 -1.29 -9.99 -7.22
CA GLY A 100 -0.41 -11.13 -7.45
C GLY A 100 0.25 -11.62 -6.17
N LEU A 101 0.45 -12.93 -6.09
CA LEU A 101 1.30 -13.59 -5.10
C LEU A 101 2.57 -14.06 -5.78
N TYR A 102 3.71 -13.80 -5.16
CA TYR A 102 5.01 -14.05 -5.74
C TYR A 102 5.96 -14.66 -4.72
N HIS A 103 7.02 -15.26 -5.23
CA HIS A 103 8.01 -15.97 -4.44
C HIS A 103 9.43 -15.54 -4.86
N GLY A 104 10.29 -15.31 -3.86
CA GLY A 104 11.72 -15.12 -4.01
C GLY A 104 12.18 -13.76 -4.55
N GLY A 105 11.28 -12.77 -4.64
CA GLY A 105 11.66 -11.41 -5.00
C GLY A 105 12.65 -10.82 -3.99
N GLY A 106 13.71 -10.20 -4.51
CA GLY A 106 14.73 -9.51 -3.73
C GLY A 106 15.78 -10.41 -3.07
N VAL A 107 15.36 -11.49 -2.41
CA VAL A 107 16.24 -12.38 -1.62
C VAL A 107 16.44 -13.77 -2.23
N GLY A 108 15.82 -14.06 -3.37
CA GLY A 108 15.97 -15.31 -4.11
C GLY A 108 14.97 -16.40 -3.72
N ILE A 109 14.92 -17.44 -4.56
CA ILE A 109 14.02 -18.59 -4.43
C ILE A 109 14.18 -19.24 -3.05
N GLY A 110 13.07 -19.40 -2.32
CA GLY A 110 12.97 -20.04 -1.02
C GLY A 110 12.91 -19.06 0.16
N TYR A 111 13.19 -17.78 -0.08
CA TYR A 111 13.49 -16.82 1.00
C TYR A 111 12.46 -15.72 1.20
N SER A 112 11.48 -15.60 0.32
CA SER A 112 10.38 -14.64 0.48
C SER A 112 9.09 -15.08 -0.17
N ILE A 113 7.97 -14.76 0.48
CA ILE A 113 6.62 -14.79 -0.09
C ILE A 113 6.07 -13.38 0.02
N HIS A 114 5.56 -12.82 -1.08
CA HIS A 114 5.12 -11.43 -1.08
C HIS A 114 4.04 -11.15 -2.12
N SER A 115 3.28 -10.08 -1.90
CA SER A 115 2.10 -9.71 -2.66
C SER A 115 2.20 -8.31 -3.27
N GLY A 116 1.67 -8.20 -4.48
CA GLY A 116 1.50 -6.94 -5.18
C GLY A 116 0.03 -6.62 -5.38
N MET A 117 -0.28 -5.32 -5.43
CA MET A 117 -1.59 -4.86 -5.85
C MET A 117 -1.48 -3.57 -6.65
N THR A 118 -2.41 -3.40 -7.58
CA THR A 118 -2.63 -2.17 -8.34
C THR A 118 -4.13 -1.90 -8.40
N VAL A 119 -4.52 -0.66 -8.13
CA VAL A 119 -5.89 -0.17 -8.31
C VAL A 119 -5.87 1.01 -9.29
N ILE A 120 -6.86 1.07 -10.19
CA ILE A 120 -6.93 2.11 -11.22
C ILE A 120 -7.92 3.19 -10.79
N ALA A 121 -7.48 4.44 -10.82
CA ALA A 121 -8.33 5.62 -10.72
C ALA A 121 -8.68 6.12 -12.13
N ASP A 122 -9.87 5.81 -12.61
CA ASP A 122 -10.35 6.14 -13.95
C ASP A 122 -11.43 7.24 -13.98
N GLY A 123 -11.73 7.84 -12.83
CA GLY A 123 -12.72 8.90 -12.68
C GLY A 123 -14.16 8.42 -12.48
N THR A 124 -14.39 7.10 -12.49
CA THR A 124 -15.72 6.54 -12.26
C THR A 124 -16.09 6.51 -10.76
N LYS A 125 -17.39 6.38 -10.48
CA LYS A 125 -17.89 6.19 -9.10
C LYS A 125 -17.46 4.83 -8.55
N GLU A 126 -17.46 3.82 -9.42
CA GLU A 126 -17.05 2.46 -9.11
C GLU A 126 -15.56 2.40 -8.74
N ALA A 127 -14.70 3.12 -9.46
CA ALA A 127 -13.29 3.25 -9.08
C ALA A 127 -13.12 3.94 -7.74
N LYS A 128 -13.91 4.99 -7.43
CA LYS A 128 -13.88 5.64 -6.11
C LYS A 128 -14.15 4.64 -4.98
N GLU A 129 -15.20 3.84 -5.09
CA GLU A 129 -15.55 2.83 -4.09
C GLU A 129 -14.42 1.80 -3.90
N ARG A 130 -13.84 1.30 -5.01
CA ARG A 130 -12.71 0.37 -4.98
C ARG A 130 -11.46 0.99 -4.36
N LEU A 131 -11.13 2.24 -4.71
CA LEU A 131 -9.99 2.98 -4.15
C LEU A 131 -10.12 3.13 -2.63
N GLU A 132 -11.32 3.48 -2.14
CA GLU A 132 -11.59 3.62 -0.72
C GLU A 132 -11.40 2.32 0.05
N LEU A 133 -11.83 1.19 -0.52
CA LEU A 133 -11.68 -0.12 0.11
C LEU A 133 -10.24 -0.60 0.06
N VAL A 134 -9.62 -0.63 -1.13
CA VAL A 134 -8.27 -1.16 -1.35
C VAL A 134 -7.23 -0.35 -0.58
N LEU A 135 -7.24 0.98 -0.71
CA LEU A 135 -6.23 1.85 -0.10
C LEU A 135 -6.44 2.06 1.42
N LYS A 136 -7.57 1.60 1.97
CA LYS A 136 -7.81 1.42 3.40
C LYS A 136 -7.31 0.06 3.88
N ALA A 137 -7.75 -1.01 3.24
CA ALA A 137 -7.55 -2.38 3.69
C ALA A 137 -6.07 -2.81 3.61
N ASP A 138 -5.40 -2.47 2.50
CA ASP A 138 -4.01 -2.84 2.24
C ASP A 138 -3.03 -2.36 3.33
N PRO A 139 -2.94 -1.05 3.66
CA PRO A 139 -2.07 -0.60 4.73
C PRO A 139 -2.60 -0.97 6.13
N ALA A 140 -3.91 -1.11 6.31
CA ALA A 140 -4.48 -1.49 7.61
C ALA A 140 -4.06 -2.91 8.03
N LEU A 141 -3.99 -3.86 7.09
CA LEU A 141 -3.49 -5.20 7.38
C LEU A 141 -2.03 -5.16 7.87
N GLY A 142 -1.21 -4.25 7.34
CA GLY A 142 0.13 -3.98 7.82
C GLY A 142 0.16 -3.57 9.29
N VAL A 143 -0.70 -2.62 9.67
CA VAL A 143 -0.80 -2.20 11.08
C VAL A 143 -1.26 -3.37 11.96
N ILE A 144 -2.23 -4.17 11.50
CA ILE A 144 -2.73 -5.35 12.24
C ILE A 144 -1.60 -6.37 12.46
N ARG A 145 -0.83 -6.70 11.42
CA ARG A 145 0.33 -7.62 11.50
C ARG A 145 1.32 -7.20 12.58
N TYR A 146 1.73 -5.93 12.60
CA TYR A 146 2.69 -5.46 13.60
C TYR A 146 2.06 -5.31 14.99
N ALA A 147 0.75 -5.10 15.09
CA ALA A 147 0.06 -5.10 16.38
C ALA A 147 0.00 -6.51 16.99
N ASP A 148 -0.26 -7.52 16.14
CA ASP A 148 -0.23 -8.94 16.48
C ASP A 148 1.17 -9.35 16.98
N ALA A 149 2.23 -8.97 16.26
CA ALA A 149 3.63 -9.16 16.67
C ALA A 149 4.08 -8.35 17.90
N GLY A 150 3.17 -7.63 18.57
CA GLY A 150 3.45 -7.00 19.86
C GLY A 150 4.13 -5.63 19.79
N TYR A 151 4.12 -4.94 18.65
CA TYR A 151 4.67 -3.58 18.54
C TYR A 151 3.69 -2.56 19.12
N LYS A 152 4.10 -1.89 20.21
CA LYS A 152 3.25 -0.93 20.96
C LYS A 152 2.67 0.17 20.08
N THR A 153 3.45 0.68 19.11
CA THR A 153 2.99 1.71 18.18
C THR A 153 1.78 1.22 17.37
N ALA A 154 1.88 0.02 16.79
CA ALA A 154 0.79 -0.57 16.01
C ALA A 154 -0.42 -0.92 16.90
N GLN A 155 -0.18 -1.48 18.09
CA GLN A 155 -1.23 -1.74 19.09
C GLN A 155 -1.98 -0.48 19.53
N ASN A 156 -1.29 0.66 19.62
CA ASN A 156 -1.92 1.93 19.93
C ASN A 156 -2.75 2.43 18.74
N ILE A 157 -2.24 2.30 17.50
CA ILE A 157 -2.96 2.72 16.30
C ILE A 157 -4.29 1.97 16.16
N ILE A 158 -4.31 0.64 16.33
CA ILE A 158 -5.54 -0.15 16.17
C ILE A 158 -6.63 0.17 17.21
N LYS A 159 -6.27 0.82 18.33
CA LYS A 159 -7.20 1.27 19.37
C LYS A 159 -7.76 2.66 19.10
N THR A 160 -7.22 3.38 18.11
CA THR A 160 -7.72 4.72 17.77
C THR A 160 -9.05 4.64 17.03
N PRO A 161 -9.98 5.61 17.23
CA PRO A 161 -11.24 5.65 16.49
C PRO A 161 -11.06 5.99 15.01
N THR A 162 -9.84 6.34 14.59
CA THR A 162 -9.42 6.63 13.22
C THR A 162 -8.93 5.39 12.47
N PHE A 163 -8.84 4.23 13.13
CA PHE A 163 -8.41 2.97 12.53
C PHE A 163 -9.59 2.01 12.28
N PRO A 164 -9.69 1.36 11.09
CA PRO A 164 -8.91 1.67 9.89
C PRO A 164 -9.28 3.07 9.35
N ALA A 165 -8.42 3.64 8.51
CA ALA A 165 -8.53 5.02 8.03
C ALA A 165 -9.95 5.34 7.55
N LYS A 166 -10.61 6.34 8.14
CA LYS A 166 -11.91 6.79 7.63
C LYS A 166 -11.68 7.64 6.38
N THR A 167 -12.50 7.44 5.35
CA THR A 167 -12.52 8.34 4.21
C THR A 167 -12.95 9.71 4.73
N VAL A 168 -12.16 10.75 4.45
CA VAL A 168 -12.57 12.12 4.73
C VAL A 168 -13.57 12.50 3.64
N GLU A 169 -14.80 12.85 4.05
CA GLU A 169 -15.85 13.36 3.15
C GLU A 169 -15.47 14.71 2.52
#